data_AF-A0A7V3PM73-F1
#
_entry.id   AF-A0A7V3PM73-F1
#
_cell.length_a   1.000
_cell.length_b   1.000
_cell.length_c   1.000
_cell.angle_alpha   90.00
_cell.angle_beta   90.00
_cell.angle_gamma   90.00
#
_symmetry.space_group_name_H-M   'P 1'
#
loop_
_entity.id
_entity.type
_entity.pdbx_description
1 polymer ?
#
loop_
_entity_poly.entity_id
_entity_poly.type
_entity_poly.pdbx_seq_one_letter_code
_entity_poly.pdbx_strand_id
1 'polypeptide(L)'
;YQLDLLKGLVDIYSNYLQKHPDKKLQYQSMLFGFSNSLKAFTGYHSGLKDPYLMAKKIDFEQNFRNTINSNPELKKKYGNIWDELAEFQKEKAKYFHKVNVLNLRARAGKSLYFQVAADLIEYAEQIKLPDEKRAPRYKDSVLANTKARFLPKDIDNEIQLALLAYQLEDMKKAFGNELKALNDLLAGQSPQDAANRLHNSTIVFNKDEVDRLLDNPDEILKSNDPFIKFVLETKKLADDLSKKYQDIQQKEQAKVQLLGNAIYDVYGTSLPPDATFTLRISDGVVKGYEYNGTIAPPITTFYGMYDRYYSFKGYPDWDLPERWKNPPAEFDLTTPLNFVSTADIIGGNSGSPLVNKNLEVVGLAFDGNIESLPGNFIFDDTKNRTVAVHTAGITEALEDIYKATRIVKELLNGKIVE
;
A
#
# COMPACT_ATOMS: atom_id res chain seq x y z
N TYR A 1 -1.01 -11.66 8.95
CA TYR A 1 -1.98 -10.54 8.89
C TYR A 1 -1.92 -9.79 7.56
N GLN A 2 -0.95 -8.90 7.31
CA GLN A 2 -0.99 -8.05 6.10
C GLN A 2 -1.02 -8.86 4.80
N LEU A 3 -0.21 -9.93 4.71
CA LEU A 3 -0.24 -10.84 3.56
C LEU A 3 -1.61 -11.52 3.40
N ASP A 4 -2.25 -11.93 4.49
CA ASP A 4 -3.55 -12.61 4.44
C ASP A 4 -4.64 -11.64 3.99
N LEU A 5 -4.61 -10.41 4.50
CA LEU A 5 -5.48 -9.30 4.09
C LEU A 5 -5.34 -9.03 2.59
N LEU A 6 -4.11 -8.78 2.12
CA LEU A 6 -3.85 -8.45 0.73
C LEU A 6 -4.20 -9.59 -0.22
N LYS A 7 -3.95 -10.85 0.15
CA LYS A 7 -4.38 -12.02 -0.63
C LYS A 7 -5.89 -12.08 -0.74
N GLY A 8 -6.60 -11.99 0.38
CA GLY A 8 -8.07 -12.01 0.38
C GLY A 8 -8.67 -10.90 -0.48
N LEU A 9 -8.10 -9.70 -0.44
CA LEU A 9 -8.53 -8.59 -1.28
C LEU A 9 -8.23 -8.83 -2.77
N VAL A 10 -7.03 -9.29 -3.12
CA VAL A 10 -6.70 -9.63 -4.51
C VAL A 10 -7.66 -10.70 -5.05
N ASP A 11 -7.95 -11.74 -4.25
CA ASP A 11 -8.86 -12.81 -4.64
C ASP A 11 -10.29 -12.29 -4.84
N ILE A 12 -10.81 -11.49 -3.90
CA ILE A 12 -12.16 -10.90 -3.99
C ILE A 12 -12.31 -10.06 -5.26
N TYR A 13 -11.37 -9.13 -5.50
CA TYR A 13 -11.45 -8.21 -6.64
C TYR A 13 -11.19 -8.93 -7.97
N SER A 14 -10.27 -9.89 -8.02
CA SER A 14 -10.01 -10.67 -9.23
C SER A 14 -11.22 -11.51 -9.63
N ASN A 15 -11.82 -12.23 -8.67
CA ASN A 15 -13.02 -13.03 -8.90
C ASN A 15 -14.20 -12.16 -9.34
N TYR A 16 -14.37 -10.98 -8.72
CA TYR A 16 -15.40 -10.03 -9.10
C TYR A 16 -15.22 -9.53 -10.55
N LEU A 17 -14.01 -9.12 -10.92
CA LEU A 17 -13.71 -8.65 -12.29
C LEU A 17 -13.77 -9.76 -13.34
N GLN A 18 -13.51 -11.01 -12.97
CA GLN A 18 -13.70 -12.15 -13.87
C GLN A 18 -15.18 -12.36 -14.21
N LYS A 19 -16.08 -12.18 -13.24
CA LYS A 19 -17.53 -12.29 -13.45
C LYS A 19 -18.12 -11.05 -14.12
N HIS A 20 -17.56 -9.87 -13.85
CA HIS A 20 -18.05 -8.56 -14.28
C HIS A 20 -16.98 -7.80 -15.08
N PRO A 21 -16.65 -8.24 -16.31
CA PRO A 21 -15.61 -7.60 -17.12
C PRO A 21 -15.95 -6.16 -17.49
N ASP A 22 -17.23 -5.77 -17.53
CA ASP A 22 -17.70 -4.40 -17.73
C ASP A 22 -17.27 -3.45 -16.60
N LYS A 23 -17.02 -3.98 -15.40
CA LYS A 23 -16.58 -3.23 -14.22
C LYS A 23 -15.05 -3.05 -14.15
N LYS A 24 -14.31 -3.54 -15.15
CA LYS A 24 -12.84 -3.48 -15.18
C LYS A 24 -12.31 -2.07 -14.95
N LEU A 25 -12.81 -1.06 -15.67
CA LEU A 25 -12.33 0.32 -15.53
C LEU A 25 -12.54 0.89 -14.11
N GLN A 26 -13.61 0.47 -13.44
CA GLN A 26 -13.97 0.94 -12.10
C GLN A 26 -13.04 0.37 -11.02
N TYR A 27 -12.65 -0.91 -11.14
CA TYR A 27 -11.93 -1.62 -10.06
C TYR A 27 -10.48 -2.01 -10.39
N GLN A 28 -10.03 -1.91 -11.64
CA GLN A 28 -8.68 -2.32 -12.03
C GLN A 28 -7.58 -1.60 -11.23
N SER A 29 -7.73 -0.30 -10.96
CA SER A 29 -6.73 0.47 -10.22
C SER A 29 -6.64 0.02 -8.76
N MET A 30 -7.78 -0.39 -8.19
CA MET A 30 -7.83 -0.91 -6.83
C MET A 30 -7.21 -2.31 -6.74
N LEU A 31 -7.57 -3.20 -7.67
CA LEU A 31 -6.93 -4.52 -7.78
C LEU A 31 -5.42 -4.38 -8.00
N PHE A 32 -4.99 -3.47 -8.87
CA PHE A 32 -3.59 -3.19 -9.12
C PHE A 32 -2.87 -2.73 -7.85
N GLY A 33 -3.45 -1.79 -7.09
CA GLY A 33 -2.88 -1.32 -5.82
C GLY A 33 -2.71 -2.45 -4.79
N PHE A 34 -3.71 -3.32 -4.64
CA PHE A 34 -3.60 -4.48 -3.74
C PHE A 34 -2.60 -5.51 -4.25
N SER A 35 -2.58 -5.79 -5.55
CA SER A 35 -1.65 -6.74 -6.17
C SER A 35 -0.19 -6.28 -6.03
N ASN A 36 0.06 -4.98 -6.24
CA ASN A 36 1.38 -4.39 -6.05
C ASN A 36 1.82 -4.44 -4.58
N SER A 37 0.90 -4.15 -3.66
CA SER A 37 1.18 -4.27 -2.22
C SER A 37 1.44 -5.74 -1.84
N LEU A 38 0.68 -6.69 -2.38
CA LEU A 38 0.87 -8.11 -2.14
C LEU A 38 2.23 -8.59 -2.64
N LYS A 39 2.64 -8.17 -3.85
CA LYS A 39 3.98 -8.39 -4.42
C LYS A 39 5.05 -7.90 -3.44
N ALA A 40 4.97 -6.64 -3.03
CA ALA A 40 5.95 -6.02 -2.14
C ALA A 40 6.06 -6.74 -0.79
N PHE A 41 4.94 -6.93 -0.08
CA PHE A 41 4.94 -7.62 1.22
C PHE A 41 5.41 -9.08 1.11
N THR A 42 5.15 -9.75 -0.01
CA THR A 42 5.66 -11.11 -0.24
C THR A 42 7.18 -11.11 -0.35
N GLY A 43 7.76 -10.15 -1.08
CA GLY A 43 9.21 -9.99 -1.17
C GLY A 43 9.87 -9.53 0.13
N TYR A 44 9.22 -8.66 0.90
CA TYR A 44 9.68 -8.26 2.23
C TYR A 44 9.78 -9.48 3.15
N HIS A 45 8.73 -10.29 3.15
CA HIS A 45 8.65 -11.49 3.97
C HIS A 45 9.61 -12.58 3.49
N SER A 46 9.88 -12.71 2.19
CA SER A 46 10.90 -13.64 1.71
C SER A 46 12.30 -13.22 2.17
N GLY A 47 12.62 -11.93 2.15
CA GLY A 47 13.87 -11.40 2.70
C GLY A 47 14.04 -11.68 4.20
N LEU A 48 12.98 -11.50 5.00
CA LEU A 48 12.98 -11.84 6.43
C LEU A 48 13.12 -13.34 6.72
N LYS A 49 12.85 -14.20 5.72
CA LYS A 49 13.03 -15.65 5.81
C LYS A 49 14.33 -16.14 5.19
N ASP A 50 15.08 -15.27 4.51
CA ASP A 50 16.34 -15.61 3.89
C ASP A 50 17.44 -15.71 4.97
N PRO A 51 18.03 -16.90 5.20
CA PRO A 51 19.03 -17.07 6.25
C PRO A 51 20.29 -16.24 6.04
N TYR A 52 20.68 -15.99 4.79
CA TYR A 52 21.89 -15.23 4.47
C TYR A 52 21.68 -13.74 4.72
N LEU A 53 20.56 -13.17 4.27
CA LEU A 53 20.21 -11.78 4.54
C LEU A 53 20.02 -11.51 6.03
N MET A 54 19.36 -12.44 6.74
CA MET A 54 19.17 -12.31 8.19
C MET A 54 20.48 -12.49 8.96
N ALA A 55 21.38 -13.38 8.52
CA ALA A 55 22.72 -13.49 9.11
C ALA A 55 23.50 -12.18 8.99
N LYS A 56 23.46 -11.51 7.83
CA LYS A 56 24.07 -10.17 7.67
C LYS A 56 23.52 -9.15 8.65
N LYS A 57 22.19 -9.15 8.88
CA LYS A 57 21.59 -8.23 9.86
C LYS A 57 21.92 -8.56 11.30
N ILE A 58 21.95 -9.84 11.65
CA ILE A 58 22.36 -10.29 12.99
C ILE A 58 23.81 -9.88 13.26
N ASP A 59 24.72 -10.11 12.31
CA ASP A 59 26.11 -9.71 12.44
C ASP A 59 26.27 -8.20 12.60
N PHE A 60 25.60 -7.40 11.74
CA PHE A 60 25.57 -5.94 11.89
C PHE A 60 25.08 -5.50 13.28
N GLU A 61 23.95 -6.05 13.74
CA GLU A 61 23.40 -5.70 15.05
C GLU A 61 24.34 -6.09 16.19
N GLN A 62 24.95 -7.28 16.13
CA GLN A 62 25.92 -7.73 17.14
C GLN A 62 27.13 -6.80 17.21
N ASN A 63 27.72 -6.45 16.07
CA ASN A 63 28.86 -5.54 15.99
C ASN A 63 28.49 -4.14 16.51
N PHE A 64 27.31 -3.64 16.15
CA PHE A 64 26.79 -2.37 16.64
C PHE A 64 26.60 -2.38 18.17
N ARG A 65 25.94 -3.40 18.71
CA ARG A 65 25.73 -3.57 20.16
C ARG A 65 27.04 -3.71 20.93
N ASN A 66 28.00 -4.47 20.39
CA ASN A 66 29.32 -4.64 20.99
C ASN A 66 30.07 -3.31 21.06
N THR A 67 30.00 -2.49 20.02
CA THR A 67 30.60 -1.15 19.97
C THR A 67 30.00 -0.24 21.04
N ILE A 68 28.67 -0.20 21.15
CA ILE A 68 28.00 0.56 22.22
C ILE A 68 28.40 0.07 23.60
N ASN A 69 28.38 -1.25 23.83
CA ASN A 69 28.63 -1.82 25.15
C ASN A 69 30.08 -1.68 25.63
N SER A 70 31.03 -1.54 24.70
CA SER A 70 32.45 -1.38 25.01
C SER A 70 32.82 0.08 25.37
N ASN A 71 31.94 1.03 25.09
CA ASN A 71 32.13 2.44 25.44
C ASN A 71 31.19 2.85 26.60
N PRO A 72 31.70 3.23 27.78
CA PRO A 72 30.87 3.56 28.95
C PRO A 72 29.83 4.66 28.70
N GLU A 73 30.17 5.71 27.94
CA GLU A 73 29.26 6.81 27.66
C GLU A 73 28.13 6.39 26.70
N LEU A 74 28.48 5.65 25.64
CA LEU A 74 27.47 5.11 24.72
C LEU A 74 26.58 4.09 25.40
N LYS A 75 27.15 3.18 26.20
CA LYS A 75 26.40 2.18 26.96
C LYS A 75 25.38 2.83 27.90
N LYS A 76 25.79 3.89 28.61
CA LYS A 76 24.89 4.65 29.49
C LYS A 76 23.71 5.26 28.73
N LYS A 77 23.95 5.76 27.51
CA LYS A 77 22.94 6.41 26.67
C LYS A 77 22.01 5.43 25.96
N TYR A 78 22.55 4.28 25.52
CA TYR A 78 21.90 3.43 24.50
C TYR A 78 21.79 1.94 24.84
N GLY A 79 22.45 1.46 25.90
CA GLY A 79 22.62 0.03 26.18
C GLY A 79 21.32 -0.77 26.31
N ASN A 80 20.21 -0.12 26.70
CA ASN A 80 18.93 -0.79 26.97
C ASN A 80 17.93 -0.72 25.79
N ILE A 81 18.24 -0.03 24.69
CA ILE A 81 17.28 0.27 23.62
C ILE A 81 16.66 -0.99 23.02
N TRP A 82 17.48 -2.02 22.76
CA TRP A 82 17.02 -3.26 22.14
C TRP A 82 16.00 -4.00 23.00
N ASP A 83 16.24 -4.11 24.30
CA ASP A 83 15.33 -4.81 25.21
C ASP A 83 14.01 -4.06 25.35
N GLU A 84 14.06 -2.72 25.42
CA GLU A 84 12.86 -1.87 25.47
C GLU A 84 12.03 -1.97 24.18
N LEU A 85 12.68 -1.90 23.01
CA LEU A 85 12.02 -2.08 21.71
C LEU A 85 11.40 -3.48 21.58
N ALA A 86 12.13 -4.52 21.99
CA ALA A 86 11.63 -5.89 21.94
C ALA A 86 10.38 -6.08 22.82
N GLU A 87 10.35 -5.44 24.00
CA GLU A 87 9.19 -5.47 24.87
C GLU A 87 7.99 -4.73 24.28
N PHE A 88 8.20 -3.54 23.70
CA PHE A 88 7.11 -2.82 23.03
C PHE A 88 6.51 -3.59 21.85
N GLN A 89 7.31 -4.30 21.08
CA GLN A 89 6.82 -5.16 19.99
C GLN A 89 5.93 -6.29 20.52
N LYS A 90 6.34 -6.96 21.62
CA LYS A 90 5.52 -7.99 22.28
C LYS A 90 4.20 -7.42 22.80
N GLU A 91 4.24 -6.25 23.45
CA GLU A 91 3.04 -5.60 23.98
C GLU A 91 2.08 -5.18 22.86
N LYS A 92 2.59 -4.60 21.77
CA LYS A 92 1.76 -4.22 20.60
C LYS A 92 1.08 -5.42 19.96
N ALA A 93 1.79 -6.56 19.86
CA ALA A 93 1.25 -7.77 19.23
C ALA A 93 -0.05 -8.27 19.90
N LYS A 94 -0.19 -8.08 21.22
CA LYS A 94 -1.41 -8.45 21.98
C LYS A 94 -2.67 -7.73 21.51
N TYR A 95 -2.52 -6.51 21.00
CA TYR A 95 -3.63 -5.64 20.61
C TYR A 95 -3.80 -5.51 19.10
N PHE A 96 -2.73 -5.76 18.33
CA PHE A 96 -2.64 -5.46 16.91
C PHE A 96 -3.86 -5.94 16.11
N HIS A 97 -4.24 -7.21 16.21
CA HIS A 97 -5.37 -7.75 15.45
C HIS A 97 -6.69 -7.10 15.83
N LYS A 98 -6.96 -6.96 17.12
CA LYS A 98 -8.22 -6.38 17.64
C LYS A 98 -8.37 -4.91 17.25
N VAL A 99 -7.29 -4.13 17.29
CA VAL A 99 -7.27 -2.73 16.83
C VAL A 99 -7.56 -2.65 15.33
N ASN A 100 -6.93 -3.50 14.51
CA ASN A 100 -7.11 -3.44 13.06
C ASN A 100 -8.52 -3.84 12.61
N VAL A 101 -9.16 -4.84 13.23
CA VAL A 101 -10.50 -5.27 12.83
C VAL A 101 -11.61 -4.34 13.35
N LEU A 102 -11.39 -3.63 14.47
CA LEU A 102 -12.30 -2.60 14.96
C LEU A 102 -12.01 -1.20 14.39
N ASN A 103 -11.03 -1.05 13.51
CA ASN A 103 -10.88 0.15 12.70
C ASN A 103 -11.87 0.15 11.53
N LEU A 104 -13.12 0.47 11.85
CA LEU A 104 -14.26 0.33 10.94
C LEU A 104 -14.33 1.40 9.83
N ARG A 105 -13.56 2.49 9.94
CA ARG A 105 -13.54 3.61 8.97
C ARG A 105 -12.36 3.58 8.00
N ALA A 106 -11.49 2.58 8.08
CA ALA A 106 -10.41 2.42 7.11
C ALA A 106 -10.99 2.14 5.70
N ARG A 107 -10.61 2.93 4.69
CA ARG A 107 -11.23 2.84 3.35
C ARG A 107 -10.72 1.69 2.48
N ALA A 108 -9.45 1.32 2.62
CA ALA A 108 -8.85 0.31 1.75
C ALA A 108 -9.23 -1.10 2.21
N GLY A 109 -9.92 -1.85 1.35
CA GLY A 109 -10.21 -3.27 1.57
C GLY A 109 -11.25 -3.56 2.65
N LYS A 110 -12.17 -2.62 2.89
CA LYS A 110 -13.24 -2.72 3.88
C LYS A 110 -14.58 -2.49 3.18
N SER A 111 -15.62 -3.20 3.62
CA SER A 111 -16.98 -2.99 3.12
C SER A 111 -17.56 -1.66 3.64
N LEU A 112 -18.52 -1.12 2.91
CA LEU A 112 -19.19 0.13 3.27
C LEU A 112 -20.11 -0.01 4.50
N TYR A 113 -20.62 -1.20 4.83
CA TYR A 113 -21.62 -1.36 5.90
C TYR A 113 -21.16 -0.78 7.25
N PHE A 114 -20.03 -1.25 7.76
CA PHE A 114 -19.48 -0.75 9.03
C PHE A 114 -19.00 0.69 8.93
N GLN A 115 -18.49 1.11 7.76
CA GLN A 115 -18.05 2.48 7.53
C GLN A 115 -19.22 3.46 7.62
N VAL A 116 -20.33 3.18 6.92
CA VAL A 116 -21.52 4.03 6.94
C VAL A 116 -22.14 4.08 8.33
N ALA A 117 -22.27 2.94 9.01
CA ALA A 117 -22.75 2.91 10.39
C ALA A 117 -21.88 3.76 11.33
N ALA A 118 -20.56 3.64 11.23
CA ALA A 118 -19.63 4.41 12.03
C ALA A 118 -19.65 5.91 11.68
N ASP A 119 -19.75 6.27 10.41
CA ASP A 119 -19.86 7.66 9.97
C ASP A 119 -21.19 8.30 10.42
N LEU A 120 -22.31 7.56 10.41
CA LEU A 120 -23.62 8.03 10.89
C LEU A 120 -23.58 8.36 12.38
N ILE A 121 -22.97 7.49 13.19
CA ILE A 121 -22.81 7.74 14.63
C ILE A 121 -21.93 8.97 14.88
N GLU A 122 -20.81 9.11 14.16
CA GLU A 122 -19.96 10.31 14.28
C GLU A 122 -20.74 11.57 13.90
N TYR A 123 -21.50 11.53 12.81
CA TYR A 123 -22.33 12.64 12.40
C TYR A 123 -23.33 13.04 13.48
N ALA A 124 -24.07 12.08 14.03
CA ALA A 124 -25.05 12.32 15.10
C ALA A 124 -24.42 12.94 16.36
N GLU A 125 -23.19 12.55 16.70
CA GLU A 125 -22.42 13.14 17.80
C GLU A 125 -21.96 14.57 17.47
N GLN A 126 -21.49 14.80 16.24
CA GLN A 126 -20.87 16.07 15.84
C GLN A 126 -21.88 17.20 15.69
N ILE A 127 -23.06 16.94 15.14
CA ILE A 127 -24.08 18.00 14.99
C ILE A 127 -24.63 18.53 16.32
N LYS A 128 -24.48 17.76 17.42
CA LYS A 128 -24.86 18.18 18.77
C LYS A 128 -23.91 19.23 19.33
N LEU A 129 -22.74 19.36 18.73
CA LEU A 129 -21.76 20.39 19.07
C LEU A 129 -22.07 21.69 18.32
N PRO A 130 -21.78 22.85 18.93
CA PRO A 130 -21.68 24.11 18.21
C PRO A 130 -20.74 23.97 17.01
N ASP A 131 -21.03 24.65 15.90
CA ASP A 131 -20.28 24.51 14.65
C ASP A 131 -18.78 24.65 14.88
N GLU A 132 -18.33 25.60 15.70
CA GLU A 132 -16.92 25.89 16.01
C GLU A 132 -16.19 24.68 16.59
N LYS A 133 -16.89 23.82 17.34
CA LYS A 133 -16.33 22.62 17.99
C LYS A 133 -16.41 21.36 17.13
N ARG A 134 -17.11 21.40 15.99
CA ARG A 134 -17.21 20.26 15.08
C ARG A 134 -15.88 19.99 14.39
N ALA A 135 -15.61 18.73 14.09
CA ALA A 135 -14.50 18.35 13.23
C ALA A 135 -14.68 18.97 11.83
N PRO A 136 -13.59 19.27 11.09
CA PRO A 136 -13.65 20.01 9.82
C PRO A 136 -14.66 19.46 8.79
N ARG A 137 -14.84 18.13 8.72
CA ARG A 137 -15.79 17.48 7.79
C ARG A 137 -17.26 17.73 8.14
N TYR A 138 -17.60 18.15 9.35
CA TYR A 138 -18.99 18.37 9.81
C TYR A 138 -19.33 19.84 10.03
N LYS A 139 -18.45 20.75 9.59
CA LYS A 139 -18.74 22.19 9.58
C LYS A 139 -19.90 22.50 8.65
N ASP A 140 -20.73 23.46 9.02
CA ASP A 140 -21.92 23.86 8.26
C ASP A 140 -21.57 24.20 6.80
N SER A 141 -20.43 24.86 6.57
CA SER A 141 -19.94 25.24 5.24
C SER A 141 -19.71 24.08 4.27
N VAL A 142 -19.50 22.86 4.79
CA VAL A 142 -19.26 21.64 3.98
C VAL A 142 -20.27 20.54 4.25
N LEU A 143 -21.22 20.75 5.16
CA LEU A 143 -22.03 19.68 5.70
C LEU A 143 -22.91 19.00 4.64
N ALA A 144 -23.47 19.76 3.71
CA ALA A 144 -24.25 19.22 2.60
C ALA A 144 -23.41 18.25 1.72
N ASN A 145 -22.16 18.62 1.43
CA ASN A 145 -21.24 17.77 0.68
C ASN A 145 -20.83 16.52 1.47
N THR A 146 -20.70 16.65 2.80
CA THR A 146 -20.43 15.52 3.68
C THR A 146 -21.60 14.54 3.69
N LYS A 147 -22.84 15.01 3.89
CA LYS A 147 -24.07 14.19 3.83
C LYS A 147 -24.17 13.42 2.51
N ALA A 148 -23.93 14.08 1.38
CA ALA A 148 -24.01 13.47 0.06
C ALA A 148 -23.03 12.29 -0.19
N ARG A 149 -22.00 12.14 0.65
CA ARG A 149 -20.92 11.15 0.49
C ARG A 149 -21.02 9.94 1.44
N PHE A 150 -22.04 9.87 2.29
CA PHE A 150 -22.19 8.76 3.26
C PHE A 150 -22.35 7.41 2.57
N LEU A 151 -23.32 7.33 1.67
CA LEU A 151 -23.57 6.14 0.86
C LEU A 151 -23.61 6.57 -0.61
N PRO A 152 -22.69 6.12 -1.46
CA PRO A 152 -22.76 6.37 -2.90
C PRO A 152 -24.08 5.85 -3.49
N LYS A 153 -24.56 6.47 -4.57
CA LYS A 153 -25.77 5.98 -5.27
C LYS A 153 -25.53 4.67 -6.00
N ASP A 154 -24.40 4.58 -6.69
CA ASP A 154 -24.01 3.40 -7.46
C ASP A 154 -23.06 2.55 -6.61
N ILE A 155 -23.59 1.45 -6.08
CA ILE A 155 -22.82 0.50 -5.29
C ILE A 155 -22.95 -0.89 -5.89
N ASP A 156 -21.81 -1.57 -6.03
CA ASP A 156 -21.79 -2.95 -6.48
C ASP A 156 -21.98 -3.89 -5.27
N ASN A 157 -23.21 -4.35 -5.06
CA ASN A 157 -23.59 -5.12 -3.87
C ASN A 157 -22.77 -6.43 -3.72
N GLU A 158 -22.48 -7.13 -4.82
CA GLU A 158 -21.75 -8.41 -4.76
C GLU A 158 -20.35 -8.25 -4.15
N ILE A 159 -19.58 -7.25 -4.57
CA ILE A 159 -18.24 -7.03 -4.01
C ILE A 159 -18.31 -6.51 -2.57
N GLN A 160 -19.31 -5.66 -2.24
CA GLN A 160 -19.49 -5.19 -0.87
C GLN A 160 -19.89 -6.33 0.09
N LEU A 161 -20.71 -7.28 -0.36
CA LEU A 161 -21.06 -8.49 0.38
C LEU A 161 -19.85 -9.39 0.61
N ALA A 162 -19.01 -9.61 -0.41
CA ALA A 162 -17.77 -10.38 -0.27
C ALA A 162 -16.81 -9.73 0.73
N LEU A 163 -16.64 -8.41 0.66
CA LEU A 163 -15.83 -7.64 1.62
C LEU A 163 -16.40 -7.71 3.04
N LEU A 164 -17.72 -7.68 3.19
CA LEU A 164 -18.38 -7.80 4.49
C LEU A 164 -18.14 -9.18 5.11
N ALA A 165 -18.34 -10.25 4.33
CA ALA A 165 -18.06 -11.61 4.77
C ALA A 165 -16.60 -11.78 5.22
N TYR A 166 -15.66 -11.24 4.44
CA TYR A 166 -14.25 -11.24 4.75
C TYR A 166 -13.93 -10.48 6.05
N GLN A 167 -14.51 -9.30 6.24
CA GLN A 167 -14.36 -8.53 7.48
C GLN A 167 -14.90 -9.26 8.71
N LEU A 168 -16.07 -9.91 8.60
CA LEU A 168 -16.66 -10.70 9.68
C LEU A 168 -15.76 -11.90 10.03
N GLU A 169 -15.15 -12.53 9.03
CA GLU A 169 -14.18 -13.60 9.25
C GLU A 169 -12.92 -13.10 9.98
N ASP A 170 -12.38 -11.96 9.56
CA ASP A 170 -11.24 -11.31 10.22
C ASP A 170 -11.55 -10.95 11.69
N MET A 171 -12.74 -10.39 11.95
CA MET A 171 -13.19 -10.12 13.31
C MET A 171 -13.29 -11.40 14.15
N LYS A 172 -13.83 -12.49 13.57
CA LYS A 172 -13.93 -13.79 14.23
C LYS A 172 -12.56 -14.38 14.54
N LYS A 173 -11.58 -14.27 13.63
CA LYS A 173 -10.18 -14.68 13.87
C LYS A 173 -9.53 -13.89 15.01
N ALA A 174 -9.81 -12.58 15.10
CA ALA A 174 -9.19 -11.70 16.09
C ALA A 174 -9.80 -11.82 17.50
N PHE A 175 -11.10 -12.08 17.60
CA PHE A 175 -11.82 -12.13 18.88
C PHE A 175 -12.26 -13.52 19.32
N GLY A 176 -12.29 -14.52 18.43
CA GLY A 176 -12.93 -15.80 18.72
C GLY A 176 -14.37 -15.56 19.21
N ASN A 177 -14.66 -16.04 20.42
CA ASN A 177 -15.97 -15.85 21.08
C ASN A 177 -15.96 -14.74 22.15
N GLU A 178 -14.87 -13.99 22.31
CA GLU A 178 -14.73 -12.99 23.38
C GLU A 178 -15.63 -11.75 23.18
N LEU A 179 -15.94 -11.40 21.93
CA LEU A 179 -16.69 -10.20 21.60
C LEU A 179 -18.19 -10.51 21.45
N LYS A 180 -18.96 -10.25 22.51
CA LYS A 180 -20.42 -10.47 22.52
C LYS A 180 -21.14 -9.84 21.32
N ALA A 181 -20.84 -8.57 21.01
CA ALA A 181 -21.46 -7.86 19.89
C ALA A 181 -21.23 -8.58 18.55
N LEU A 182 -20.06 -9.18 18.33
CA LEU A 182 -19.77 -9.97 17.13
C LEU A 182 -20.56 -11.29 17.13
N ASN A 183 -20.61 -11.99 18.26
CA ASN A 183 -21.36 -13.24 18.38
C ASN A 183 -22.86 -13.01 18.11
N ASP A 184 -23.42 -11.94 18.66
CA ASP A 184 -24.80 -11.53 18.42
C ASP A 184 -25.03 -11.18 16.94
N LEU A 185 -24.09 -10.45 16.34
CA LEU A 185 -24.13 -10.08 14.93
C LEU A 185 -24.08 -11.31 14.01
N LEU A 186 -23.24 -12.31 14.33
CA LEU A 186 -23.13 -13.56 13.59
C LEU A 186 -24.32 -14.50 13.85
N ALA A 187 -24.93 -14.45 15.03
CA ALA A 187 -26.04 -15.31 15.46
C ALA A 187 -25.78 -16.81 15.22
N GLY A 188 -24.54 -17.26 15.46
CA GLY A 188 -24.12 -18.65 15.27
C GLY A 188 -23.89 -19.09 13.80
N GLN A 189 -24.10 -18.20 12.83
CA GLN A 189 -23.89 -18.48 11.42
C GLN A 189 -22.42 -18.38 11.00
N SER A 190 -22.10 -18.88 9.81
CA SER A 190 -20.83 -18.58 9.16
C SER A 190 -20.74 -17.07 8.82
N PRO A 191 -19.53 -16.49 8.72
CA PRO A 191 -19.37 -15.09 8.28
C PRO A 191 -20.06 -14.79 6.93
N GLN A 192 -20.04 -15.74 5.99
CA GLN A 192 -20.69 -15.62 4.69
C GLN A 192 -22.21 -15.56 4.80
N ASP A 193 -22.82 -16.48 5.56
CA ASP A 193 -24.27 -16.51 5.74
C ASP A 193 -24.77 -15.31 6.54
N ALA A 194 -23.98 -14.89 7.55
CA ALA A 194 -24.26 -13.69 8.32
C ALA A 194 -24.24 -12.44 7.43
N ALA A 195 -23.25 -12.30 6.53
CA ALA A 195 -23.19 -11.18 5.60
C ALA A 195 -24.45 -11.07 4.72
N ASN A 196 -24.90 -12.20 4.17
CA ASN A 196 -26.12 -12.27 3.36
C ASN A 196 -27.37 -11.89 4.17
N ARG A 197 -27.53 -12.43 5.39
CA ARG A 197 -28.64 -12.08 6.28
C ARG A 197 -28.64 -10.59 6.62
N LEU A 198 -27.48 -10.05 6.99
CA LEU A 198 -27.33 -8.68 7.44
C LEU A 198 -27.66 -7.68 6.33
N HIS A 199 -27.19 -7.92 5.10
CA HIS A 199 -27.50 -7.08 3.94
C HIS A 199 -29.02 -6.90 3.71
N ASN A 200 -29.79 -7.96 3.87
CA ASN A 200 -31.25 -7.91 3.65
C ASN A 200 -32.01 -7.20 4.79
N SER A 201 -31.40 -7.05 5.95
CA SER A 201 -32.05 -6.50 7.16
C SER A 201 -31.60 -5.09 7.53
N THR A 202 -30.53 -4.59 6.90
CA THR A 202 -29.88 -3.34 7.31
C THR A 202 -30.42 -2.13 6.58
N ILE A 203 -30.49 -1.01 7.30
CA ILE A 203 -30.82 0.30 6.74
C ILE A 203 -29.58 1.08 6.29
N VAL A 204 -28.37 0.73 6.76
CA VAL A 204 -27.13 1.49 6.44
C VAL A 204 -26.65 1.29 5.01
N PHE A 205 -27.33 0.43 4.25
CA PHE A 205 -27.08 0.17 2.85
C PHE A 205 -28.31 0.46 1.97
N ASN A 206 -29.27 1.19 2.52
CA ASN A 206 -30.42 1.76 1.81
C ASN A 206 -30.25 3.28 1.76
N LYS A 207 -30.13 3.86 0.57
CA LYS A 207 -29.83 5.28 0.38
C LYS A 207 -30.90 6.19 0.96
N ASP A 208 -32.17 5.86 0.77
CA ASP A 208 -33.28 6.69 1.23
C ASP A 208 -33.36 6.68 2.77
N GLU A 209 -33.14 5.52 3.39
CA GLU A 209 -33.08 5.42 4.85
C GLU A 209 -31.85 6.13 5.44
N VAL A 210 -30.68 6.02 4.80
CA VAL A 210 -29.49 6.77 5.21
C VAL A 210 -29.75 8.27 5.15
N ASP A 211 -30.35 8.78 4.06
CA ASP A 211 -30.68 10.21 3.94
C ASP A 211 -31.71 10.64 4.98
N ARG A 212 -32.74 9.83 5.22
CA ARG A 212 -33.72 10.06 6.28
C ARG A 212 -33.07 10.17 7.66
N LEU A 213 -32.10 9.30 7.97
CA LEU A 213 -31.35 9.36 9.22
C LEU A 213 -30.43 10.59 9.31
N LEU A 214 -29.86 11.05 8.19
CA LEU A 214 -29.05 12.26 8.16
C LEU A 214 -29.88 13.53 8.48
N ASP A 215 -31.18 13.50 8.22
CA ASP A 215 -32.12 14.55 8.60
C ASP A 215 -32.74 14.35 9.98
N ASN A 216 -32.70 13.11 10.51
CA ASN A 216 -33.22 12.74 11.85
C ASN A 216 -32.12 12.09 12.72
N PRO A 217 -31.05 12.82 13.03
CA PRO A 217 -29.82 12.26 13.59
C PRO A 217 -29.94 11.70 15.01
N ASP A 218 -30.93 12.14 15.80
CA ASP A 218 -31.19 11.56 17.12
C ASP A 218 -31.71 10.12 17.06
N GLU A 219 -32.28 9.70 15.92
CA GLU A 219 -32.69 8.32 15.70
C GLU A 219 -31.49 7.39 15.50
N ILE A 220 -30.37 7.89 14.96
CA ILE A 220 -29.17 7.10 14.69
C ILE A 220 -28.68 6.42 15.98
N LEU A 221 -28.56 7.18 17.07
CA LEU A 221 -28.05 6.67 18.35
C LEU A 221 -29.01 5.72 19.07
N LYS A 222 -30.26 5.60 18.59
CA LYS A 222 -31.30 4.72 19.13
C LYS A 222 -31.66 3.58 18.15
N SER A 223 -30.97 3.50 17.02
CA SER A 223 -31.29 2.55 15.97
C SER A 223 -31.02 1.10 16.42
N ASN A 224 -31.94 0.21 16.05
CA ASN A 224 -31.77 -1.24 16.20
C ASN A 224 -31.13 -1.91 14.98
N ASP A 225 -30.68 -1.11 13.99
CA ASP A 225 -29.92 -1.64 12.86
C ASP A 225 -28.69 -2.42 13.36
N PRO A 226 -28.44 -3.62 12.82
CA PRO A 226 -27.39 -4.50 13.34
C PRO A 226 -25.98 -3.88 13.26
N PHE A 227 -25.68 -3.09 12.23
CA PHE A 227 -24.37 -2.44 12.10
C PHE A 227 -24.24 -1.23 13.01
N ILE A 228 -25.28 -0.39 13.10
CA ILE A 228 -25.28 0.76 14.01
C ILE A 228 -25.15 0.27 15.46
N LYS A 229 -25.93 -0.74 15.86
CA LYS A 229 -25.85 -1.35 17.18
C LYS A 229 -24.46 -1.93 17.48
N PHE A 230 -23.88 -2.69 16.54
CA PHE A 230 -22.53 -3.22 16.70
C PHE A 230 -21.51 -2.11 16.94
N VAL A 231 -21.55 -1.02 16.17
CA VAL A 231 -20.62 0.09 16.34
C VAL A 231 -20.81 0.77 17.71
N LEU A 232 -22.06 1.04 18.13
CA LEU A 232 -22.35 1.64 19.43
C LEU A 232 -21.83 0.78 20.59
N GLU A 233 -22.05 -0.54 20.55
CA GLU A 233 -21.63 -1.47 21.59
C GLU A 233 -20.10 -1.66 21.64
N THR A 234 -19.42 -1.52 20.50
CA THR A 234 -17.96 -1.74 20.40
C THR A 234 -17.14 -0.46 20.47
N LYS A 235 -17.75 0.73 20.36
CA LYS A 235 -17.07 2.03 20.33
C LYS A 235 -16.08 2.19 21.48
N LYS A 236 -16.53 2.02 22.72
CA LYS A 236 -15.66 2.17 23.91
C LYS A 236 -14.48 1.19 23.89
N LEU A 237 -14.72 -0.06 23.50
CA LEU A 237 -13.67 -1.07 23.39
C LEU A 237 -12.65 -0.70 22.32
N ALA A 238 -13.12 -0.25 21.14
CA ALA A 238 -12.28 0.19 20.04
C ALA A 238 -11.40 1.38 20.45
N ASP A 239 -11.97 2.36 21.15
CA ASP A 239 -11.26 3.53 21.67
C ASP A 239 -10.20 3.14 22.71
N ASP A 240 -10.55 2.28 23.68
CA ASP A 240 -9.64 1.83 24.73
C ASP A 240 -8.47 1.00 24.15
N LEU A 241 -8.73 0.13 23.16
CA LEU A 241 -7.71 -0.65 22.47
C LEU A 241 -6.80 0.25 21.63
N SER A 242 -7.39 1.18 20.88
CA SER A 242 -6.64 2.12 20.03
C SER A 242 -5.73 3.00 20.88
N LYS A 243 -6.23 3.52 22.01
CA LYS A 243 -5.44 4.32 22.96
C LYS A 243 -4.26 3.51 23.52
N LYS A 244 -4.50 2.29 24.02
CA LYS A 244 -3.41 1.43 24.54
C LYS A 244 -2.34 1.17 23.48
N TYR A 245 -2.75 0.86 22.25
CA TYR A 245 -1.82 0.61 21.16
C TYR A 245 -1.03 1.87 20.79
N GLN A 246 -1.67 3.04 20.71
CA GLN A 246 -1.04 4.32 20.44
C GLN A 246 -0.05 4.72 21.55
N ASP A 247 -0.40 4.52 22.82
CA ASP A 247 0.47 4.83 23.95
C ASP A 247 1.77 4.00 23.90
N ILE A 248 1.67 2.71 23.53
CA ILE A 248 2.85 1.86 23.34
C ILE A 248 3.65 2.32 22.11
N GLN A 249 2.97 2.61 21.00
CA GLN A 249 3.61 3.08 19.77
C GLN A 249 4.38 4.39 19.99
N GLN A 250 3.84 5.35 20.75
CA GLN A 250 4.54 6.61 21.05
C GLN A 250 5.82 6.36 21.84
N LYS A 251 5.79 5.47 22.85
CA LYS A 251 6.97 5.10 23.64
C LYS A 251 8.02 4.41 22.78
N GLU A 252 7.59 3.50 21.90
CA GLU A 252 8.44 2.84 20.93
C GLU A 252 9.09 3.85 19.98
N GLN A 253 8.34 4.79 19.41
CA GLN A 253 8.89 5.79 18.49
C GLN A 253 9.97 6.65 19.15
N ALA A 254 9.83 6.99 20.43
CA ALA A 254 10.89 7.67 21.17
C ALA A 254 12.18 6.83 21.26
N LYS A 255 12.07 5.50 21.37
CA LYS A 255 13.23 4.59 21.35
C LYS A 255 13.79 4.36 19.95
N VAL A 256 12.96 4.34 18.91
CA VAL A 256 13.40 4.32 17.51
C VAL A 256 14.21 5.57 17.17
N GLN A 257 13.76 6.76 17.61
CA GLN A 257 14.53 7.98 17.46
C GLN A 257 15.89 7.89 18.18
N LEU A 258 15.91 7.32 19.38
CA LEU A 258 17.14 7.12 20.13
C LEU A 258 18.08 6.10 19.46
N LEU A 259 17.54 5.06 18.82
CA LEU A 259 18.29 4.11 18.00
C LEU A 259 18.93 4.81 16.79
N GLY A 260 18.21 5.71 16.12
CA GLY A 260 18.77 6.54 15.06
C GLY A 260 19.94 7.41 15.52
N ASN A 261 19.82 8.02 16.70
CA ASN A 261 20.94 8.75 17.31
C ASN A 261 22.13 7.83 17.64
N ALA A 262 21.87 6.60 18.09
CA ALA A 262 22.92 5.62 18.37
C ALA A 262 23.65 5.18 17.09
N ILE A 263 22.93 5.01 15.97
CA ILE A 263 23.52 4.74 14.65
C ILE A 263 24.44 5.90 14.26
N TYR A 264 23.99 7.14 14.40
CA TYR A 264 24.80 8.32 14.08
C TYR A 264 26.03 8.47 14.99
N ASP A 265 25.88 8.27 16.30
CA ASP A 265 26.99 8.38 17.25
C ASP A 265 28.08 7.32 17.01
N VAL A 266 27.73 6.15 16.44
CA VAL A 266 28.68 5.06 16.14
C VAL A 266 29.24 5.15 14.72
N TYR A 267 28.40 5.42 13.72
CA TYR A 267 28.77 5.34 12.30
C TYR A 267 28.88 6.70 11.62
N GLY A 268 28.48 7.79 12.29
CA GLY A 268 28.45 9.13 11.70
C GLY A 268 27.63 9.17 10.42
N THR A 269 28.22 9.67 9.35
CA THR A 269 27.59 9.80 8.03
C THR A 269 27.91 8.64 7.09
N SER A 270 28.53 7.56 7.56
CA SER A 270 28.83 6.40 6.71
C SER A 270 27.58 5.58 6.38
N LEU A 271 26.49 5.77 7.11
CA LEU A 271 25.19 5.18 6.85
C LEU A 271 24.17 6.30 6.56
N PRO A 272 23.42 6.21 5.46
CA PRO A 272 22.38 7.18 5.17
C PRO A 272 21.17 7.00 6.11
N PRO A 273 20.39 8.06 6.38
CA PRO A 273 19.13 7.94 7.10
C PRO A 273 18.08 7.20 6.26
N ASP A 274 17.12 6.55 6.92
CA ASP A 274 15.98 5.89 6.25
C ASP A 274 15.17 6.86 5.39
N ALA A 275 14.50 6.35 4.35
CA ALA A 275 13.66 7.15 3.47
C ALA A 275 12.44 7.75 4.21
N THR A 276 12.20 9.05 4.04
CA THR A 276 11.12 9.80 4.73
C THR A 276 10.30 10.69 3.79
N PHE A 277 10.13 10.28 2.52
CA PHE A 277 9.52 11.11 1.45
C PHE A 277 10.23 12.46 1.21
N THR A 278 11.51 12.52 1.53
CA THR A 278 12.40 13.65 1.22
C THR A 278 13.30 13.29 0.05
N LEU A 279 13.83 14.30 -0.65
CA LEU A 279 14.82 14.09 -1.71
C LEU A 279 16.02 13.26 -1.21
N ARG A 280 16.44 12.28 -2.01
CA ARG A 280 17.64 11.45 -1.83
C ARG A 280 18.35 11.30 -3.16
N ILE A 281 19.65 11.01 -3.10
CA ILE A 281 20.48 10.67 -4.25
C ILE A 281 21.05 9.28 -3.98
N SER A 282 20.92 8.39 -4.96
CA SER A 282 21.59 7.10 -4.99
C SER A 282 22.35 6.99 -6.30
N ASP A 283 23.61 6.56 -6.22
CA ASP A 283 24.44 6.28 -7.37
C ASP A 283 24.54 4.77 -7.62
N GLY A 284 25.03 4.42 -8.81
CA GLY A 284 25.16 3.03 -9.20
C GLY A 284 25.71 2.90 -10.62
N VAL A 285 25.79 1.66 -11.08
CA VAL A 285 26.28 1.32 -12.42
C VAL A 285 25.26 0.47 -13.16
N VAL A 286 25.17 0.68 -14.48
CA VAL A 286 24.34 -0.16 -15.36
C VAL A 286 24.98 -1.54 -15.42
N LYS A 287 24.28 -2.56 -14.89
CA LYS A 287 24.85 -3.89 -14.67
C LYS A 287 23.77 -4.96 -14.69
N GLY A 288 23.97 -6.01 -15.48
CA GLY A 288 23.12 -7.19 -15.46
C GLY A 288 23.16 -7.94 -14.13
N TYR A 289 22.35 -8.98 -13.99
CA TYR A 289 22.31 -9.83 -12.80
C TYR A 289 21.87 -11.24 -13.13
N GLU A 290 22.21 -12.20 -12.28
CA GLU A 290 21.74 -13.57 -12.41
C GLU A 290 20.29 -13.69 -11.94
N TYR A 291 19.45 -14.33 -12.75
CA TYR A 291 18.06 -14.61 -12.41
C TYR A 291 17.60 -15.93 -13.04
N ASN A 292 16.81 -16.73 -12.32
CA ASN A 292 16.16 -17.94 -12.84
C ASN A 292 17.03 -18.86 -13.71
N GLY A 293 18.29 -19.09 -13.32
CA GLY A 293 19.22 -19.96 -14.07
C GLY A 293 19.78 -19.35 -15.36
N THR A 294 19.63 -18.04 -15.55
CA THR A 294 20.18 -17.27 -16.67
C THR A 294 20.71 -15.91 -16.19
N ILE A 295 21.10 -15.04 -17.13
CA ILE A 295 21.61 -13.69 -16.89
C ILE A 295 20.65 -12.68 -17.52
N ALA A 296 20.19 -11.72 -16.73
CA ALA A 296 19.44 -10.57 -17.22
C ALA A 296 20.43 -9.60 -17.87
N PRO A 297 20.27 -9.25 -19.16
CA PRO A 297 21.09 -8.23 -19.78
C PRO A 297 20.84 -6.87 -19.11
N PRO A 298 21.86 -6.00 -19.07
CA PRO A 298 21.71 -4.67 -18.49
C PRO A 298 20.72 -3.78 -19.25
N ILE A 299 20.51 -4.03 -20.54
CA ILE A 299 19.68 -3.23 -21.44
C ILE A 299 18.82 -4.19 -22.29
N THR A 300 17.55 -3.86 -22.46
CA THR A 300 16.62 -4.52 -23.39
C THR A 300 16.33 -3.59 -24.57
N THR A 301 15.79 -4.16 -25.65
CA THR A 301 15.41 -3.42 -26.86
C THR A 301 13.95 -3.70 -27.25
N PHE A 302 13.42 -2.97 -28.22
CA PHE A 302 12.09 -3.25 -28.77
C PHE A 302 11.97 -4.63 -29.43
N TYR A 303 13.05 -5.21 -29.95
CA TYR A 303 13.04 -6.63 -30.36
C TYR A 303 12.50 -7.55 -29.26
N GLY A 304 12.98 -7.37 -28.02
CA GLY A 304 12.52 -8.17 -26.88
C GLY A 304 11.09 -7.85 -26.42
N MET A 305 10.51 -6.71 -26.82
CA MET A 305 9.10 -6.42 -26.60
C MET A 305 8.23 -7.18 -27.61
N TYR A 306 8.55 -7.08 -28.90
CA TYR A 306 7.82 -7.78 -29.95
C TYR A 306 7.95 -9.29 -29.86
N ASP A 307 9.13 -9.82 -29.52
CA ASP A 307 9.33 -11.24 -29.27
C ASP A 307 8.34 -11.77 -28.22
N ARG A 308 8.16 -11.04 -27.10
CA ARG A 308 7.19 -11.43 -26.06
C ARG A 308 5.76 -11.38 -26.57
N TYR A 309 5.37 -10.33 -27.31
CA TYR A 309 4.04 -10.26 -27.92
C TYR A 309 3.74 -11.48 -28.81
N TYR A 310 4.67 -11.83 -29.70
CA TYR A 310 4.48 -12.96 -30.62
C TYR A 310 4.58 -14.32 -29.93
N SER A 311 5.52 -14.50 -28.99
CA SER A 311 5.74 -15.74 -28.25
C SER A 311 4.62 -16.03 -27.25
N PHE A 312 3.96 -15.00 -26.72
CA PHE A 312 2.84 -15.11 -25.79
C PHE A 312 1.51 -14.66 -26.41
N LYS A 313 1.31 -14.91 -27.71
CA LYS A 313 0.08 -14.55 -28.42
C LYS A 313 -1.15 -15.14 -27.71
N GLY A 314 -2.14 -14.29 -27.42
CA GLY A 314 -3.37 -14.66 -26.71
C GLY A 314 -3.32 -14.49 -25.20
N TYR A 315 -2.16 -14.13 -24.62
CA TYR A 315 -2.07 -13.71 -23.23
C TYR A 315 -2.29 -12.19 -23.12
N PRO A 316 -3.35 -11.72 -22.41
CA PRO A 316 -3.70 -10.30 -22.37
C PRO A 316 -2.58 -9.38 -21.86
N ASP A 317 -1.73 -9.85 -20.94
CA ASP A 317 -0.63 -9.07 -20.36
C ASP A 317 0.51 -8.80 -21.36
N TRP A 318 0.58 -9.58 -22.44
CA TRP A 318 1.56 -9.43 -23.50
C TRP A 318 0.96 -8.85 -24.79
N ASP A 319 -0.34 -8.53 -24.80
CA ASP A 319 -0.99 -7.97 -25.98
C ASP A 319 -0.53 -6.53 -26.25
N LEU A 320 -0.52 -6.17 -27.53
CA LEU A 320 -0.13 -4.84 -27.99
C LEU A 320 -1.36 -4.09 -28.52
N PRO A 321 -1.56 -2.82 -28.12
CA PRO A 321 -2.57 -1.98 -28.75
C PRO A 321 -2.33 -1.87 -30.26
N GLU A 322 -3.39 -1.66 -31.04
CA GLU A 322 -3.34 -1.72 -32.51
C GLU A 322 -2.21 -0.87 -33.13
N ARG A 323 -1.98 0.32 -32.58
CA ARG A 323 -0.92 1.25 -33.04
C ARG A 323 0.50 0.68 -32.96
N TRP A 324 0.73 -0.33 -32.13
CA TRP A 324 2.02 -0.99 -31.96
C TRP A 324 2.18 -2.21 -32.85
N LYS A 325 1.11 -2.73 -33.47
CA LYS A 325 1.18 -3.99 -34.23
C LYS A 325 1.87 -3.86 -35.58
N ASN A 326 1.84 -2.67 -36.18
CA ASN A 326 2.44 -2.37 -37.47
C ASN A 326 3.26 -1.06 -37.36
N PRO A 327 4.44 -1.09 -36.72
CA PRO A 327 5.28 0.09 -36.61
C PRO A 327 5.76 0.54 -38.01
N PRO A 328 6.03 1.83 -38.20
CA PRO A 328 6.58 2.35 -39.47
C PRO A 328 8.00 1.80 -39.71
N ALA A 329 8.49 1.87 -40.96
CA ALA A 329 9.81 1.34 -41.32
C ALA A 329 10.97 2.09 -40.64
N GLU A 330 10.72 3.34 -40.26
CA GLU A 330 11.62 4.22 -39.54
C GLU A 330 11.83 3.80 -38.08
N PHE A 331 10.89 3.03 -37.50
CA PHE A 331 10.96 2.61 -36.09
C PHE A 331 12.08 1.59 -35.87
N ASP A 332 13.11 1.99 -35.14
CA ASP A 332 14.29 1.17 -34.90
C ASP A 332 14.07 0.18 -33.73
N LEU A 333 13.90 -1.09 -34.08
CA LEU A 333 13.72 -2.17 -33.11
C LEU A 333 14.97 -2.44 -32.26
N THR A 334 16.15 -1.98 -32.67
CA THR A 334 17.40 -2.07 -31.89
C THR A 334 17.44 -1.05 -30.76
N THR A 335 16.56 -0.03 -30.77
CA THR A 335 16.57 1.04 -29.76
C THR A 335 16.41 0.48 -28.35
N PRO A 336 17.26 0.91 -27.40
CA PRO A 336 17.13 0.56 -25.98
C PRO A 336 15.75 0.94 -25.43
N LEU A 337 15.06 -0.03 -24.84
CA LEU A 337 13.75 0.17 -24.23
C LEU A 337 13.88 0.38 -22.72
N ASN A 338 14.33 -0.65 -21.99
CA ASN A 338 14.55 -0.58 -20.55
C ASN A 338 16.00 -0.93 -20.21
N PHE A 339 16.44 -0.52 -19.03
CA PHE A 339 17.74 -0.91 -18.48
C PHE A 339 17.68 -1.07 -16.97
N VAL A 340 18.71 -1.75 -16.44
CA VAL A 340 18.86 -1.99 -15.01
C VAL A 340 20.16 -1.43 -14.47
N SER A 341 20.12 -0.96 -13.21
CA SER A 341 21.30 -0.44 -12.52
C SER A 341 21.34 -0.85 -11.06
N THR A 342 22.50 -0.72 -10.42
CA THR A 342 22.69 -0.98 -8.99
C THR A 342 22.27 0.18 -8.08
N ALA A 343 21.60 1.21 -8.61
CA ALA A 343 21.06 2.28 -7.78
C ALA A 343 20.05 1.70 -6.77
N ASP A 344 20.04 2.26 -5.57
CA ASP A 344 19.15 1.87 -4.47
C ASP A 344 17.89 2.74 -4.50
N ILE A 345 16.75 2.10 -4.79
CA ILE A 345 15.44 2.73 -4.83
C ILE A 345 14.44 1.94 -4.00
N ILE A 346 13.39 2.62 -3.58
CA ILE A 346 12.24 2.00 -2.90
C ILE A 346 10.94 2.66 -3.36
N GLY A 347 9.80 2.23 -2.80
CA GLY A 347 8.51 2.87 -3.03
C GLY A 347 8.58 4.39 -2.80
N GLY A 348 8.17 5.15 -3.80
CA GLY A 348 8.31 6.62 -3.84
C GLY A 348 9.30 7.11 -4.90
N ASN A 349 10.18 6.25 -5.41
CA ASN A 349 11.12 6.62 -6.49
C ASN A 349 10.54 6.49 -7.92
N SER A 350 9.36 5.92 -8.11
CA SER A 350 8.73 5.85 -9.45
C SER A 350 8.61 7.26 -10.06
N GLY A 351 9.16 7.44 -11.26
CA GLY A 351 9.27 8.74 -11.93
C GLY A 351 10.56 9.50 -11.64
N SER A 352 11.51 8.94 -10.89
CA SER A 352 12.82 9.60 -10.65
C SER A 352 13.67 9.60 -11.92
N PRO A 353 14.29 10.73 -12.31
CA PRO A 353 15.23 10.76 -13.43
C PRO A 353 16.52 10.04 -13.05
N LEU A 354 17.05 9.23 -13.98
CA LEU A 354 18.42 8.73 -13.92
C LEU A 354 19.30 9.68 -14.73
N VAL A 355 20.39 10.13 -14.12
CA VAL A 355 21.35 11.04 -14.74
C VAL A 355 22.72 10.38 -14.89
N ASN A 356 23.38 10.63 -16.01
CA ASN A 356 24.74 10.14 -16.24
C ASN A 356 25.80 11.08 -15.62
N LYS A 357 27.09 10.76 -15.81
CA LYS A 357 28.22 11.55 -15.30
C LYS A 357 28.30 12.98 -15.87
N ASN A 358 27.62 13.24 -16.98
CA ASN A 358 27.53 14.55 -17.63
C ASN A 358 26.26 15.32 -17.22
N LEU A 359 25.48 14.82 -16.26
CA LEU A 359 24.19 15.38 -15.81
C LEU A 359 23.09 15.34 -16.88
N GLU A 360 23.20 14.44 -17.86
CA GLU A 360 22.17 14.23 -18.87
C GLU A 360 21.17 13.19 -18.38
N VAL A 361 19.88 13.41 -18.65
CA VAL A 361 18.83 12.44 -18.32
C VAL A 361 18.93 11.25 -19.29
N VAL A 362 19.16 10.06 -18.75
CA VAL A 362 19.31 8.81 -19.53
C VAL A 362 18.17 7.83 -19.30
N GLY A 363 17.33 8.06 -18.29
CA GLY A 363 16.15 7.24 -18.06
C GLY A 363 15.24 7.73 -16.97
N LEU A 364 14.19 6.96 -16.74
CA LEU A 364 13.18 7.19 -15.71
C LEU A 364 12.95 5.90 -14.92
N ALA A 365 13.21 5.92 -13.62
CA ALA A 365 12.94 4.77 -12.75
C ALA A 365 11.44 4.49 -12.70
N PHE A 366 11.04 3.23 -12.82
CA PHE A 366 9.62 2.86 -12.71
C PHE A 366 9.36 1.65 -11.81
N ASP A 367 10.33 0.76 -11.62
CA ASP A 367 10.21 -0.39 -10.71
C ASP A 367 11.60 -0.85 -10.21
N GLY A 368 11.61 -1.81 -9.30
CA GLY A 368 12.77 -2.66 -9.03
C GLY A 368 12.50 -4.11 -9.44
N ASN A 369 13.55 -4.92 -9.61
CA ASN A 369 13.36 -6.35 -9.83
C ASN A 369 12.86 -7.08 -8.56
N ILE A 370 12.42 -8.34 -8.67
CA ILE A 370 11.84 -9.05 -7.53
C ILE A 370 12.83 -9.21 -6.36
N GLU A 371 14.12 -9.34 -6.66
CA GLU A 371 15.20 -9.44 -5.70
C GLU A 371 15.51 -8.11 -4.98
N SER A 372 14.95 -6.98 -5.42
CA SER A 372 15.11 -5.69 -4.73
C SER A 372 14.18 -5.53 -3.52
N LEU A 373 13.10 -6.30 -3.44
CA LEU A 373 12.07 -6.14 -2.41
C LEU A 373 12.62 -6.25 -0.97
N PRO A 374 13.56 -7.16 -0.64
CA PRO A 374 14.22 -7.16 0.68
C PRO A 374 14.96 -5.85 1.04
N GLY A 375 15.22 -4.98 0.05
CA GLY A 375 15.80 -3.64 0.18
C GLY A 375 15.10 -2.75 1.21
N ASN A 376 13.83 -3.03 1.56
CA ASN A 376 13.13 -2.37 2.67
C ASN A 376 13.81 -2.56 4.04
N PHE A 377 14.63 -3.60 4.20
CA PHE A 377 15.39 -3.85 5.43
C PHE A 377 16.89 -3.96 5.17
N ILE A 378 17.29 -4.48 4.01
CA ILE A 378 18.69 -4.71 3.67
C ILE A 378 18.93 -4.55 2.17
N PHE A 379 19.80 -3.61 1.82
CA PHE A 379 20.31 -3.47 0.46
C PHE A 379 21.45 -4.48 0.21
N ASP A 380 21.38 -5.16 -0.93
CA ASP A 380 22.39 -6.09 -1.42
C ASP A 380 22.45 -6.01 -2.95
N ASP A 381 23.57 -5.50 -3.48
CA ASP A 381 23.73 -5.19 -4.90
C ASP A 381 24.08 -6.42 -5.76
N THR A 382 24.13 -7.62 -5.20
CA THR A 382 24.42 -8.83 -5.98
C THR A 382 23.33 -9.06 -7.02
N LYS A 383 22.06 -8.93 -6.59
CA LYS A 383 20.88 -9.12 -7.44
C LYS A 383 19.90 -7.95 -7.42
N ASN A 384 19.90 -7.07 -6.43
CA ASN A 384 19.00 -5.91 -6.41
C ASN A 384 19.30 -4.97 -7.59
N ARG A 385 18.29 -4.64 -8.38
CA ARG A 385 18.36 -3.70 -9.49
C ARG A 385 17.19 -2.73 -9.50
N THR A 386 17.53 -1.45 -9.69
CA THR A 386 16.61 -0.44 -10.21
C THR A 386 16.29 -0.76 -11.67
N VAL A 387 15.01 -0.71 -12.05
CA VAL A 387 14.52 -0.84 -13.42
C VAL A 387 14.04 0.52 -13.93
N ALA A 388 14.58 0.94 -15.06
CA ALA A 388 14.27 2.22 -15.68
C ALA A 388 13.94 2.06 -17.16
N VAL A 389 13.08 2.94 -17.67
CA VAL A 389 12.89 3.11 -19.12
C VAL A 389 13.98 4.03 -19.64
N HIS A 390 14.57 3.68 -20.78
CA HIS A 390 15.64 4.43 -21.43
C HIS A 390 15.07 5.62 -22.20
N THR A 391 15.73 6.79 -22.16
CA THR A 391 15.23 7.99 -22.87
C THR A 391 15.11 7.78 -24.37
N ALA A 392 16.05 7.04 -24.99
CA ALA A 392 15.94 6.63 -26.40
C ALA A 392 14.62 5.89 -26.71
N GLY A 393 14.22 4.92 -25.88
CA GLY A 393 12.95 4.22 -26.06
C GLY A 393 11.72 5.12 -25.89
N ILE A 394 11.79 6.12 -24.99
CA ILE A 394 10.75 7.14 -24.84
C ILE A 394 10.64 7.97 -26.13
N THR A 395 11.76 8.50 -26.63
CA THR A 395 11.76 9.37 -27.81
C THR A 395 11.34 8.62 -29.07
N GLU A 396 11.84 7.40 -29.26
CA GLU A 396 11.50 6.52 -30.39
C GLU A 396 10.00 6.22 -30.44
N ALA A 397 9.42 5.81 -29.30
CA ALA A 397 7.99 5.57 -29.22
C ALA A 397 7.17 6.85 -29.47
N LEU A 398 7.57 7.98 -28.87
CA LEU A 398 6.89 9.25 -29.03
C LEU A 398 6.89 9.72 -30.49
N GLU A 399 8.03 9.60 -31.16
CA GLU A 399 8.20 10.01 -32.56
C GLU A 399 7.40 9.12 -33.50
N ASP A 400 7.54 7.80 -33.36
CA ASP A 400 7.12 6.89 -34.42
C ASP A 400 5.81 6.16 -34.18
N ILE A 401 5.47 5.89 -32.93
CA ILE A 401 4.23 5.21 -32.57
C ILE A 401 3.15 6.21 -32.16
N TYR A 402 3.52 7.21 -31.35
CA TYR A 402 2.59 8.23 -30.86
C TYR A 402 2.45 9.41 -31.82
N LYS A 403 3.40 9.61 -32.73
CA LYS A 403 3.47 10.76 -33.66
C LYS A 403 3.40 12.11 -32.92
N ALA A 404 4.05 12.17 -31.76
CA ALA A 404 4.12 13.33 -30.88
C ALA A 404 5.29 14.27 -31.25
N THR A 405 5.45 14.58 -32.54
CA THR A 405 6.61 15.31 -33.09
C THR A 405 6.94 16.60 -32.34
N ARG A 406 5.92 17.38 -31.95
CA ARG A 406 6.13 18.63 -31.19
C ARG A 406 6.85 18.37 -29.86
N ILE A 407 6.44 17.33 -29.13
CA ILE A 407 7.01 16.97 -27.82
C ILE A 407 8.45 16.48 -28.01
N VAL A 408 8.69 15.62 -29.00
CA VAL A 408 10.05 15.12 -29.30
C VAL A 408 10.99 16.27 -29.63
N LYS A 409 10.58 17.17 -30.54
CA LYS A 409 11.36 18.36 -30.88
C LYS A 409 11.61 19.26 -29.67
N GLU A 410 10.63 19.45 -28.80
CA GLU A 410 10.78 20.24 -27.58
C GLU A 410 11.82 19.63 -26.62
N LEU A 411 11.73 18.32 -26.38
CA LEU A 411 12.65 17.58 -25.53
C LEU A 411 14.09 17.61 -26.06
N LEU A 412 14.28 17.41 -27.38
CA LEU A 412 15.61 17.37 -27.99
C LEU A 412 16.26 18.75 -28.11
N ASN A 413 15.47 19.81 -28.30
CA ASN A 413 15.99 21.18 -28.42
C ASN A 413 16.06 21.93 -27.07
N GLY A 414 15.48 21.36 -26.00
CA GLY A 414 15.38 22.02 -24.69
C GLY A 414 14.51 23.28 -24.68
N LYS A 415 13.67 23.47 -25.71
CA LYS A 415 12.76 24.62 -25.87
C LYS A 415 11.59 24.26 -26.78
N ILE A 416 10.47 24.95 -26.61
CA ILE A 416 9.34 24.84 -27.54
C ILE A 416 9.82 25.28 -28.93
N VAL A 417 9.53 24.44 -29.93
CA VAL A 417 9.91 24.66 -31.32
C VAL A 417 8.67 25.14 -32.07
N GLU A 418 8.80 26.25 -32.80
CA GLU A 418 7.72 26.87 -33.59
C GLU A 418 7.25 25.99 -34.76
#